data_AF-A0A3B3X0Y9-F1
#
_entry.id   AF-A0A3B3X0Y9-F1
#
_cell.length_a   1.000
_cell.length_b   1.000
_cell.length_c   1.000
_cell.angle_alpha   90.00
_cell.angle_beta   90.00
_cell.angle_gamma   90.00
#
_symmetry.space_group_name_H-M   'P 1'
#
loop_
_entity.id
_entity.type
_entity.pdbx_description
1 polymer ?
#
loop_
_entity_poly.entity_id
_entity_poly.type
_entity_poly.pdbx_seq_one_letter_code
_entity_poly.pdbx_strand_id
1 'polypeptide(L)'
;MAAGKGAGKPVSLWDNLRIRFMVCFFGVFVCYFYYGILQETITRGNYGGEKFTFARTLVFIQCIINSVFAKILIQCFESSKVDHTKSWLYGLCSLSYLGAMVSSNSALLYVNYPTQVLGKSCKPIPVMILGVTILRKKYPLAKYLCVLLIVGGVALFLYKPNKAAAAVADDHIFGFGEILLLVSLTLDGLTGVAQDHMRARFQTGANHMMLNINMWSTLVLGLAVLWTGEVWRFLSFAEEYPSIFYNILLFGLTSALGQTFIFMTVVYFGPLTCSIVTTTRKFFTILGSVILFGNVMTDMQWIGTILVFLGLGLDAKFGKSPKKH
;
A
#
# COMPACT_ATOMS: atom_id res chain seq x y z
N MET A 1 -27.11 52.20 -4.13
CA MET A 1 -27.70 50.96 -4.74
C MET A 1 -26.79 50.60 -5.92
N ALA A 2 -26.21 49.43 -6.09
CA ALA A 2 -26.42 48.11 -5.51
C ALA A 2 -25.07 47.39 -5.37
N ALA A 3 -24.87 46.70 -4.25
CA ALA A 3 -23.77 45.78 -4.03
C ALA A 3 -24.05 44.47 -4.79
N GLY A 4 -23.18 44.10 -5.72
CA GLY A 4 -23.19 42.80 -6.37
C GLY A 4 -22.89 41.69 -5.37
N LYS A 5 -23.93 40.94 -4.97
CA LYS A 5 -23.79 39.68 -4.22
C LYS A 5 -23.05 38.68 -5.10
N GLY A 6 -21.81 38.37 -4.74
CA GLY A 6 -21.08 37.22 -5.28
C GLY A 6 -21.83 35.93 -4.99
N ALA A 7 -22.31 35.28 -6.04
CA ALA A 7 -22.83 33.93 -5.95
C ALA A 7 -21.68 32.99 -5.56
N GLY A 8 -21.69 32.53 -4.31
CA GLY A 8 -20.79 31.47 -3.86
C GLY A 8 -21.02 30.23 -4.71
N LYS A 9 -19.96 29.72 -5.37
CA LYS A 9 -19.99 28.41 -6.01
C LYS A 9 -20.52 27.37 -5.01
N PRO A 10 -21.41 26.44 -5.41
CA PRO A 10 -21.87 25.41 -4.51
C PRO A 10 -20.66 24.65 -3.97
N VAL A 11 -20.51 24.64 -2.64
CA VAL A 11 -19.48 23.84 -1.96
C VAL A 11 -19.77 22.40 -2.35
N SER A 12 -18.91 21.84 -3.20
CA SER A 12 -19.05 20.46 -3.64
C SER A 12 -18.95 19.58 -2.40
N LEU A 13 -19.70 18.48 -2.31
CA LEU A 13 -19.49 17.49 -1.25
C LEU A 13 -18.03 17.03 -1.17
N TRP A 14 -17.32 17.11 -2.31
CA TRP A 14 -15.90 16.88 -2.39
C TRP A 14 -15.05 17.91 -1.67
N ASP A 15 -15.50 19.11 -1.33
CA ASP A 15 -14.68 20.09 -0.59
C ASP A 15 -14.52 19.70 0.90
N ASN A 16 -15.36 18.80 1.40
CA ASN A 16 -15.25 18.27 2.75
C ASN A 16 -14.10 17.26 2.87
N LEU A 17 -13.00 17.69 3.49
CA LEU A 17 -11.81 16.86 3.73
C LEU A 17 -12.13 15.55 4.47
N ARG A 18 -13.11 15.55 5.38
CA ARG A 18 -13.57 14.34 6.09
C ARG A 18 -14.23 13.34 5.16
N ILE A 19 -15.07 13.82 4.24
CA ILE A 19 -15.75 12.98 3.24
C ILE A 19 -14.70 12.39 2.29
N ARG A 20 -13.74 13.21 1.81
CA ARG A 20 -12.61 12.70 1.01
C ARG A 20 -11.85 11.59 1.73
N PHE A 21 -11.55 11.78 3.02
CA PHE A 21 -10.84 10.77 3.80
C PHE A 21 -11.65 9.48 3.91
N MET A 22 -12.95 9.57 4.23
CA MET A 22 -13.82 8.39 4.31
C MET A 22 -13.92 7.65 2.97
N VAL A 23 -14.11 8.37 1.86
CA VAL A 23 -14.13 7.78 0.51
C VAL A 23 -12.81 7.09 0.19
N CYS A 24 -11.67 7.71 0.48
CA CYS A 24 -10.36 7.10 0.30
C CYS A 24 -10.17 5.87 1.20
N PHE A 25 -10.56 5.96 2.47
CA PHE A 25 -10.45 4.87 3.44
C PHE A 25 -11.27 3.66 3.02
N PHE A 26 -12.57 3.83 2.77
CA PHE A 26 -13.46 2.75 2.34
C PHE A 26 -13.11 2.26 0.94
N GLY A 27 -12.72 3.13 0.02
CA GLY A 27 -12.25 2.75 -1.32
C GLY A 27 -11.02 1.85 -1.27
N VAL A 28 -10.00 2.23 -0.48
CA VAL A 28 -8.81 1.38 -0.23
C VAL A 28 -9.21 0.08 0.46
N PHE A 29 -10.17 0.12 1.39
CA PHE A 29 -10.60 -1.07 2.11
C PHE A 29 -11.27 -2.09 1.18
N VAL A 30 -12.34 -1.68 0.50
CA VAL A 30 -13.16 -2.56 -0.35
C VAL A 30 -12.37 -3.07 -1.54
N CYS A 31 -11.68 -2.19 -2.28
CA CYS A 31 -10.95 -2.59 -3.47
C CYS A 31 -9.84 -3.59 -3.12
N TYR A 32 -9.07 -3.33 -2.06
CA TYR A 32 -7.97 -4.23 -1.73
C TYR A 32 -8.39 -5.49 -0.96
N PHE A 33 -9.55 -5.48 -0.33
CA PHE A 33 -10.15 -6.71 0.18
C PHE A 33 -10.50 -7.64 -0.97
N TYR A 34 -11.20 -7.13 -1.99
CA TYR A 34 -11.52 -7.90 -3.19
C TYR A 34 -10.28 -8.30 -3.99
N TYR A 35 -9.30 -7.40 -4.12
CA TYR A 35 -7.98 -7.70 -4.68
C TYR A 35 -7.31 -8.89 -3.97
N GLY A 36 -7.38 -8.94 -2.64
CA GLY A 36 -6.80 -10.03 -1.85
C GLY A 36 -7.47 -11.38 -2.16
N ILE A 37 -8.81 -11.41 -2.25
CA ILE A 37 -9.58 -12.59 -2.63
C ILE A 37 -9.19 -13.07 -4.04
N LEU A 38 -9.12 -12.15 -5.01
CA LEU A 38 -8.71 -12.49 -6.37
C LEU A 38 -7.26 -12.97 -6.43
N GLN A 39 -6.35 -12.34 -5.68
CA GLN A 39 -4.96 -12.78 -5.60
C GLN A 39 -4.86 -14.19 -5.05
N GLU A 40 -5.59 -14.51 -3.98
CA GLU A 40 -5.62 -15.86 -3.41
C GLU A 40 -6.24 -16.87 -4.38
N THR A 41 -7.33 -16.50 -5.06
CA THR A 41 -7.99 -17.33 -6.07
C THR A 41 -7.03 -17.65 -7.23
N ILE A 42 -6.27 -16.66 -7.70
CA ILE A 42 -5.29 -16.86 -8.78
C ILE A 42 -4.13 -17.73 -8.30
N THR A 43 -3.55 -17.44 -7.13
CA THR A 43 -2.32 -18.08 -6.63
C THR A 43 -2.54 -19.47 -6.03
N ARG A 44 -3.71 -19.74 -5.44
CA ARG A 44 -4.08 -21.02 -4.83
C ARG A 44 -5.10 -21.81 -5.64
N GLY A 45 -5.57 -21.28 -6.76
CA GLY A 45 -6.43 -22.01 -7.70
C GLY A 45 -5.78 -23.32 -8.13
N ASN A 46 -6.61 -24.35 -8.31
CA ASN A 46 -6.16 -25.65 -8.80
C ASN A 46 -6.33 -25.68 -10.33
N TYR A 47 -5.21 -25.60 -11.05
CA TYR A 47 -5.19 -25.60 -12.52
C TYR A 47 -4.69 -26.96 -13.00
N GLY A 48 -5.56 -27.98 -12.99
CA GLY A 48 -5.19 -29.33 -13.43
C GLY A 48 -4.10 -30.01 -12.58
N GLY A 49 -3.89 -29.57 -11.33
CA GLY A 49 -2.81 -30.04 -10.46
C GLY A 49 -1.58 -29.11 -10.44
N GLU A 50 -1.50 -28.15 -11.35
CA GLU A 50 -0.45 -27.13 -11.36
C GLU A 50 -0.84 -25.89 -10.54
N LYS A 51 0.17 -25.25 -9.92
CA LYS A 51 0.00 -24.01 -9.15
C LYS A 51 0.51 -22.82 -9.92
N PHE A 52 -0.16 -21.69 -9.76
CA PHE A 52 0.27 -20.43 -10.35
C PHE A 52 1.54 -19.89 -9.67
N THR A 53 2.67 -19.89 -10.39
CA THR A 53 3.98 -19.43 -9.88
C THR A 53 4.49 -18.15 -10.55
N PHE A 54 3.74 -17.58 -11.48
CA PHE A 54 4.14 -16.45 -12.33
C PHE A 54 3.86 -15.08 -11.70
N ALA A 55 4.33 -14.87 -10.47
CA ALA A 55 4.03 -13.67 -9.69
C ALA A 55 4.58 -12.37 -10.31
N ARG A 56 5.73 -12.42 -11.01
CA ARG A 56 6.34 -11.22 -11.61
C ARG A 56 5.56 -10.81 -12.85
N THR A 57 5.14 -11.80 -13.64
CA THR A 57 4.28 -11.59 -14.81
C THR A 57 2.92 -11.04 -14.40
N LEU A 58 2.33 -11.53 -13.31
CA LEU A 58 1.07 -11.01 -12.78
C LEU A 58 1.16 -9.52 -12.40
N VAL A 59 2.22 -9.13 -11.68
CA VAL A 59 2.47 -7.73 -11.31
C VAL A 59 2.77 -6.87 -12.54
N PHE A 60 3.48 -7.40 -13.54
CA PHE A 60 3.74 -6.71 -14.79
C PHE A 60 2.44 -6.36 -15.54
N ILE A 61 1.53 -7.34 -15.71
CA ILE A 61 0.21 -7.13 -16.31
C ILE A 61 -0.60 -6.11 -15.51
N GLN A 62 -0.56 -6.20 -14.17
CA GLN A 62 -1.21 -5.26 -13.27
C GLN A 62 -0.69 -3.82 -13.47
N CYS A 63 0.63 -3.62 -13.60
CA CYS A 63 1.21 -2.29 -13.86
C CYS A 63 0.74 -1.71 -15.21
N ILE A 64 0.65 -2.54 -16.25
CA ILE A 64 0.11 -2.12 -17.56
C ILE A 64 -1.34 -1.66 -17.41
N ILE A 65 -2.19 -2.47 -16.78
CA ILE A 65 -3.62 -2.15 -16.59
C ILE A 65 -3.76 -0.87 -15.76
N ASN A 66 -2.99 -0.72 -14.68
CA ASN A 66 -2.99 0.50 -13.85
C ASN A 66 -2.58 1.74 -14.66
N SER A 67 -1.54 1.64 -15.51
CA SER A 67 -1.11 2.74 -16.39
C SER A 67 -2.18 3.11 -17.41
N VAL A 68 -2.78 2.12 -18.09
CA VAL A 68 -3.85 2.35 -19.07
C VAL A 68 -5.05 3.00 -18.38
N PHE A 69 -5.46 2.48 -17.23
CA PHE A 69 -6.58 3.02 -16.45
C PHE A 69 -6.30 4.45 -15.98
N ALA A 70 -5.10 4.74 -15.48
CA ALA A 70 -4.69 6.09 -15.11
C ALA A 70 -4.77 7.06 -16.30
N LYS A 71 -4.32 6.63 -17.48
CA LYS A 71 -4.36 7.42 -18.71
C LYS A 71 -5.80 7.72 -19.13
N ILE A 72 -6.69 6.73 -19.06
CA ILE A 72 -8.13 6.90 -19.33
C ILE A 72 -8.73 7.91 -18.35
N LEU A 73 -8.45 7.79 -17.05
CA LEU A 73 -8.95 8.72 -16.03
C LEU A 73 -8.49 10.16 -16.29
N ILE A 74 -7.22 10.36 -16.65
CA ILE A 74 -6.69 11.68 -16.99
C ILE A 74 -7.44 12.23 -18.21
N GLN A 75 -7.56 11.44 -19.29
CA GLN A 75 -8.23 11.88 -20.52
C GLN A 75 -9.72 12.19 -20.32
N CYS A 76 -10.42 11.41 -19.48
CA CYS A 76 -11.85 11.57 -19.26
C CYS A 76 -12.21 12.65 -18.22
N PHE A 77 -11.40 12.82 -17.18
CA PHE A 77 -11.76 13.67 -16.02
C PHE A 77 -10.84 14.88 -15.80
N GLU A 78 -9.64 14.90 -16.38
CA GLU A 78 -8.69 16.00 -16.20
C GLU A 78 -8.37 16.67 -17.53
N SER A 79 -8.77 17.94 -17.68
CA SER A 79 -8.35 18.76 -18.83
C SER A 79 -6.84 19.02 -18.72
N SER A 80 -6.06 18.14 -19.38
CA SER A 80 -4.60 18.13 -19.58
C SER A 80 -3.82 19.21 -18.82
N LYS A 81 -3.69 19.09 -17.49
CA LYS A 81 -2.72 19.89 -16.74
C LYS A 81 -1.35 19.28 -16.96
N VAL A 82 -0.44 20.07 -17.53
CA VAL A 82 0.93 19.63 -17.77
C VAL A 82 1.60 19.39 -16.42
N ASP A 83 1.99 18.15 -16.18
CA ASP A 83 2.75 17.78 -14.99
C ASP A 83 4.21 18.22 -15.16
N HIS A 84 4.67 19.14 -14.32
CA HIS A 84 6.06 19.63 -14.32
C HIS A 84 6.99 18.77 -13.45
N THR A 85 6.53 17.61 -12.97
CA THR A 85 7.34 16.71 -12.15
C THR A 85 8.47 16.09 -12.98
N LYS A 86 9.70 16.13 -12.45
CA LYS A 86 10.89 15.59 -13.11
C LYS A 86 10.80 14.07 -13.27
N SER A 87 10.97 13.55 -14.49
CA SER A 87 10.87 12.12 -14.81
C SER A 87 11.80 11.21 -13.98
N TRP A 88 13.00 11.68 -13.61
CA TRP A 88 13.91 10.93 -12.72
C TRP A 88 13.32 10.64 -11.33
N LEU A 89 12.47 11.53 -10.79
CA LEU A 89 11.82 11.28 -9.49
C LEU A 89 10.82 10.13 -9.58
N TYR A 90 10.11 10.01 -10.71
CA TYR A 90 9.26 8.87 -10.97
C TYR A 90 10.04 7.58 -11.15
N GLY A 91 11.18 7.63 -11.85
CA GLY A 91 12.10 6.50 -11.95
C GLY A 91 12.60 6.02 -10.58
N LEU A 92 13.07 6.94 -9.73
CA LEU A 92 13.54 6.62 -8.37
C LEU A 92 12.41 6.07 -7.47
N CYS A 93 11.23 6.67 -7.54
CA CYS A 93 10.06 6.23 -6.79
C CYS A 93 9.63 4.82 -7.24
N SER A 94 9.59 4.57 -8.54
CA SER A 94 9.28 3.28 -9.13
C SER A 94 10.32 2.22 -8.75
N LEU A 95 11.61 2.55 -8.81
CA LEU A 95 12.69 1.62 -8.43
C LEU A 95 12.61 1.24 -6.94
N SER A 96 12.34 2.21 -6.08
CA SER A 96 12.13 1.96 -4.64
C SER A 96 10.90 1.09 -4.40
N TYR A 97 9.80 1.35 -5.12
CA TYR A 97 8.57 0.57 -5.05
C TYR A 97 8.77 -0.89 -5.48
N LEU A 98 9.42 -1.11 -6.62
CA LEU A 98 9.72 -2.44 -7.12
C LEU A 98 10.72 -3.18 -6.23
N GLY A 99 11.77 -2.49 -5.78
CA GLY A 99 12.73 -3.05 -4.83
C GLY A 99 12.06 -3.49 -3.53
N ALA A 100 11.13 -2.68 -3.01
CA ALA A 100 10.35 -3.05 -1.83
C ALA A 100 9.50 -4.31 -2.08
N MET A 101 8.87 -4.45 -3.25
CA MET A 101 8.09 -5.64 -3.59
C MET A 101 8.96 -6.88 -3.77
N VAL A 102 10.08 -6.78 -4.50
CA VAL A 102 11.00 -7.90 -4.72
C VAL A 102 11.58 -8.38 -3.39
N SER A 103 12.10 -7.48 -2.56
CA SER A 103 12.67 -7.89 -1.27
C SER A 103 11.61 -8.43 -0.31
N SER A 104 10.38 -7.91 -0.36
CA SER A 104 9.24 -8.46 0.40
C SER A 104 8.91 -9.89 -0.02
N ASN A 105 8.83 -10.14 -1.32
CA ASN A 105 8.46 -11.45 -1.84
C ASN A 105 9.58 -12.47 -1.60
N SER A 106 10.84 -12.07 -1.76
CA SER A 106 11.98 -12.91 -1.41
C SER A 106 12.04 -13.22 0.09
N ALA A 107 11.61 -12.31 0.96
CA ALA A 107 11.55 -12.57 2.40
C ALA A 107 10.65 -13.77 2.76
N LEU A 108 9.57 -14.04 1.99
CA LEU A 108 8.68 -15.18 2.24
C LEU A 108 9.37 -16.55 2.13
N LEU A 109 10.53 -16.61 1.48
CA LEU A 109 11.33 -17.83 1.41
C LEU A 109 12.04 -18.14 2.74
N TYR A 110 12.20 -17.13 3.59
CA TYR A 110 13.00 -17.20 4.83
C TYR A 110 12.19 -16.91 6.08
N VAL A 111 11.06 -16.18 5.98
CA VAL A 111 10.15 -15.90 7.09
C VAL A 111 8.76 -16.47 6.82
N ASN A 112 8.07 -16.86 7.88
CA ASN A 112 6.69 -17.29 7.77
C ASN A 112 5.76 -16.11 7.39
N TYR A 113 4.58 -16.44 6.85
CA TYR A 113 3.59 -15.45 6.41
C TYR A 113 3.16 -14.48 7.54
N PRO A 114 2.87 -14.93 8.78
CA PRO A 114 2.57 -14.02 9.88
C PRO A 114 3.68 -12.99 10.18
N THR A 115 4.95 -13.40 10.18
CA THR A 115 6.10 -12.51 10.38
C THR A 115 6.21 -11.51 9.24
N GLN A 116 5.94 -11.90 7.99
CA GLN A 116 5.90 -10.96 6.86
C GLN A 116 4.78 -9.93 7.02
N VAL A 117 3.57 -10.36 7.39
CA VAL A 117 2.42 -9.48 7.61
C VAL A 117 2.70 -8.50 8.75
N LEU A 118 3.32 -8.98 9.83
CA LEU A 118 3.78 -8.17 10.95
C LEU A 118 4.79 -7.13 10.49
N GLY A 119 5.88 -7.55 9.83
CA GLY A 119 6.91 -6.65 9.31
C GLY A 119 6.30 -5.57 8.42
N LYS A 120 5.46 -5.95 7.45
CA LYS A 120 4.78 -5.00 6.55
C LYS A 120 3.80 -4.05 7.25
N SER A 121 3.30 -4.40 8.42
CA SER A 121 2.44 -3.51 9.22
C SER A 121 3.23 -2.40 9.91
N CYS A 122 4.55 -2.57 10.07
CA CYS A 122 5.47 -1.56 10.60
C CYS A 122 5.86 -0.46 9.59
N LYS A 123 5.39 -0.52 8.34
CA LYS A 123 5.63 0.49 7.29
C LYS A 123 5.46 1.96 7.73
N PRO A 124 4.48 2.34 8.59
CA PRO A 124 4.35 3.72 9.04
C PRO A 124 5.59 4.27 9.76
N ILE A 125 6.37 3.43 10.45
CA ILE A 125 7.56 3.87 11.21
C ILE A 125 8.66 4.38 10.27
N PRO A 126 9.17 3.60 9.29
CA PRO A 126 10.16 4.10 8.34
C PRO A 126 9.68 5.27 7.50
N VAL A 127 8.40 5.29 7.10
CA VAL A 127 7.81 6.43 6.36
C VAL A 127 7.88 7.71 7.21
N MET A 128 7.62 7.62 8.51
CA MET A 128 7.70 8.75 9.42
C MET A 128 9.16 9.19 9.62
N ILE A 129 10.07 8.26 9.93
CA ILE A 129 11.50 8.54 10.17
C ILE A 129 12.12 9.21 8.94
N LEU A 130 11.96 8.60 7.76
CA LEU A 130 12.54 9.13 6.52
C LEU A 130 11.87 10.45 6.10
N GLY A 131 10.59 10.65 6.41
CA GLY A 131 9.92 11.95 6.23
C GLY A 131 10.51 13.06 7.10
N VAL A 132 10.96 12.74 8.31
CA VAL A 132 11.63 13.70 9.21
C VAL A 132 13.07 13.95 8.77
N THR A 133 13.83 12.90 8.42
CA THR A 133 15.26 13.04 8.10
C THR A 133 15.50 13.63 6.71
N ILE A 134 14.79 13.16 5.68
CA ILE A 134 15.00 13.57 4.28
C ILE A 134 14.19 14.82 3.94
N LEU A 135 12.88 14.85 4.26
CA LEU A 135 12.01 15.99 3.96
C LEU A 135 12.02 17.07 5.06
N ARG A 136 12.72 16.87 6.17
CA ARG A 136 12.76 17.79 7.32
C ARG A 136 11.36 18.16 7.85
N LYS A 137 10.41 17.24 7.76
CA LYS A 137 9.05 17.44 8.29
C LYS A 137 9.06 17.40 9.80
N LYS A 138 8.24 18.26 10.41
CA LYS A 138 7.97 18.25 11.85
C LYS A 138 6.58 17.66 12.09
N TYR A 139 6.52 16.49 12.70
CA TYR A 139 5.26 15.91 13.17
C TYR A 139 5.04 16.29 14.64
N PRO A 140 3.80 16.51 15.09
CA PRO A 140 3.52 16.70 16.51
C PRO A 140 3.79 15.41 17.29
N LEU A 141 4.19 15.50 18.56
CA LEU A 141 4.45 14.33 19.41
C LEU A 141 3.28 13.34 19.43
N ALA A 142 2.04 13.84 19.40
CA ALA A 142 0.85 13.03 19.29
C ALA A 142 0.88 12.08 18.09
N LYS A 143 1.38 12.50 16.91
CA LYS A 143 1.49 11.63 15.72
C LYS A 143 2.47 10.48 15.94
N TYR A 144 3.60 10.72 16.61
CA TYR A 144 4.55 9.65 16.93
C TYR A 144 3.92 8.61 17.86
N LEU A 145 3.23 9.07 18.91
CA LEU A 145 2.50 8.18 19.83
C LEU A 145 1.41 7.39 19.10
N CYS A 146 0.63 8.02 18.20
CA CYS A 146 -0.38 7.32 17.41
C CYS A 146 0.23 6.20 16.56
N VAL A 147 1.33 6.49 15.85
CA VAL A 147 2.02 5.50 15.02
C VAL A 147 2.55 4.34 15.87
N LEU A 148 3.16 4.64 17.04
CA LEU A 148 3.65 3.63 17.96
C LEU A 148 2.52 2.76 18.52
N LEU A 149 1.39 3.34 18.90
CA LEU A 149 0.21 2.61 19.38
C LEU A 149 -0.38 1.70 18.30
N ILE A 150 -0.48 2.18 17.06
CA ILE A 150 -1.01 1.38 15.95
C ILE A 150 -0.07 0.23 15.62
N VAL A 151 1.23 0.50 15.43
CA VAL A 151 2.20 -0.55 15.07
C VAL A 151 2.40 -1.53 16.22
N GLY A 152 2.52 -1.03 17.46
CA GLY A 152 2.62 -1.85 18.66
C GLY A 152 1.38 -2.71 18.89
N GLY A 153 0.19 -2.15 18.69
CA GLY A 153 -1.07 -2.89 18.79
C GLY A 153 -1.20 -4.00 17.75
N VAL A 154 -0.84 -3.72 16.48
CA VAL A 154 -0.80 -4.76 15.43
C VAL A 154 0.26 -5.83 15.74
N ALA A 155 1.42 -5.42 16.27
CA ALA A 155 2.47 -6.35 16.67
C ALA A 155 2.02 -7.29 17.77
N LEU A 156 1.38 -6.74 18.81
CA LEU A 156 0.87 -7.50 19.94
C LEU A 156 -0.30 -8.40 19.50
N PHE A 157 -1.14 -7.96 18.55
CA PHE A 157 -2.21 -8.77 17.97
C PHE A 157 -1.69 -9.97 17.16
N LEU A 158 -0.61 -9.78 16.40
CA LEU A 158 -0.01 -10.84 15.59
C LEU A 158 0.97 -11.70 16.39
N TYR A 159 1.29 -11.30 17.62
CA TYR A 159 2.14 -12.06 18.51
C TYR A 159 1.48 -13.39 18.88
N LYS A 160 2.09 -14.49 18.42
CA LYS A 160 1.79 -15.83 18.92
C LYS A 160 2.98 -16.31 19.74
N PRO A 161 2.81 -16.65 21.03
CA PRO A 161 3.87 -17.26 21.80
C PRO A 161 4.17 -18.64 21.20
N ASN A 162 5.22 -18.73 20.39
CA ASN A 162 5.74 -20.01 19.93
C ASN A 162 6.40 -20.70 21.14
N LYS A 163 5.71 -21.66 21.75
CA LYS A 163 6.31 -22.58 22.73
C LYS A 163 7.51 -23.36 22.16
N ALA A 164 7.68 -23.39 20.83
CA ALA A 164 8.82 -24.00 20.15
C ALA A 164 10.01 -23.03 19.85
N ALA A 165 9.84 -21.71 20.05
CA ALA A 165 10.92 -20.74 19.78
C ALA A 165 11.82 -20.48 21.01
N ALA A 166 11.51 -21.06 22.17
CA ALA A 166 12.35 -20.99 23.36
C ALA A 166 13.57 -21.94 23.29
N ALA A 167 13.71 -22.74 22.23
CA ALA A 167 14.76 -23.76 22.11
C ALA A 167 15.92 -23.39 21.16
N VAL A 168 15.90 -22.23 20.50
CA VAL A 168 17.02 -21.78 19.65
C VAL A 168 17.24 -20.28 19.86
N ALA A 169 17.70 -19.93 21.07
CA ALA A 169 18.49 -18.73 21.26
C ALA A 169 19.88 -19.04 20.70
N ASP A 170 20.02 -18.96 19.38
CA ASP A 170 21.33 -19.00 18.73
C ASP A 170 21.65 -17.62 18.15
N ASP A 171 22.90 -17.24 18.32
CA ASP A 171 23.39 -15.88 18.50
C ASP A 171 23.62 -15.15 17.15
N HIS A 172 22.58 -15.05 16.31
CA HIS A 172 22.61 -14.28 15.07
C HIS A 172 21.63 -13.10 15.10
N ILE A 173 22.21 -11.90 15.11
CA ILE A 173 21.61 -10.59 15.37
C ILE A 173 20.43 -10.21 14.43
N PHE A 174 20.24 -10.85 13.28
CA PHE A 174 19.00 -10.80 12.46
C PHE A 174 19.06 -11.92 11.40
N GLY A 175 17.97 -12.64 11.17
CA GLY A 175 17.89 -13.61 10.07
C GLY A 175 17.88 -12.93 8.70
N PHE A 176 18.42 -13.58 7.65
CA PHE A 176 18.46 -13.01 6.29
C PHE A 176 17.08 -12.53 5.80
N GLY A 177 16.01 -13.26 6.13
CA GLY A 177 14.63 -12.87 5.82
C GLY A 177 14.15 -11.60 6.55
N GLU A 178 14.60 -11.38 7.79
CA GLU A 178 14.27 -10.18 8.57
C GLU A 178 15.01 -8.95 8.03
N ILE A 179 16.27 -9.12 7.61
CA ILE A 179 17.04 -8.09 6.90
C ILE A 179 16.32 -7.73 5.59
N LEU A 180 15.86 -8.72 4.82
CA LEU A 180 15.07 -8.51 3.61
C LEU A 180 13.78 -7.73 3.88
N LEU A 181 13.09 -7.99 5.00
CA LEU A 181 11.92 -7.20 5.43
C LEU A 181 12.31 -5.77 5.80
N LEU A 182 13.41 -5.56 6.51
CA LEU A 182 13.88 -4.22 6.89
C LEU A 182 14.24 -3.38 5.66
N VAL A 183 14.94 -3.99 4.69
CA VAL A 183 15.21 -3.39 3.37
C VAL A 183 13.90 -3.05 2.66
N SER A 184 12.94 -3.99 2.65
CA SER A 184 11.64 -3.78 2.02
C SER A 184 10.92 -2.57 2.59
N LEU A 185 10.88 -2.46 3.92
CA LEU A 185 10.23 -1.38 4.64
C LEU A 185 10.92 -0.03 4.44
N THR A 186 12.25 -0.04 4.37
CA THR A 186 13.04 1.16 4.10
C THR A 186 12.78 1.68 2.69
N LEU A 187 12.74 0.79 1.69
CA LEU A 187 12.41 1.13 0.31
C LEU A 187 10.94 1.59 0.16
N ASP A 188 10.01 0.97 0.89
CA ASP A 188 8.62 1.43 1.01
C ASP A 188 8.55 2.84 1.62
N GLY A 189 9.41 3.13 2.61
CA GLY A 189 9.58 4.44 3.23
C GLY A 189 10.11 5.49 2.26
N LEU A 190 11.17 5.16 1.50
CA LEU A 190 11.74 6.00 0.45
C LEU A 190 10.72 6.29 -0.66
N THR A 191 9.91 5.30 -1.03
CA THR A 191 8.80 5.48 -1.97
C THR A 191 7.82 6.54 -1.46
N GLY A 192 7.42 6.44 -0.19
CA GLY A 192 6.54 7.42 0.45
C GLY A 192 7.16 8.83 0.47
N VAL A 193 8.44 8.93 0.83
CA VAL A 193 9.20 10.19 0.83
C VAL A 193 9.27 10.82 -0.56
N ALA A 194 9.56 10.03 -1.60
CA ALA A 194 9.58 10.50 -2.98
C ALA A 194 8.20 11.01 -3.40
N GLN A 195 7.13 10.27 -3.08
CA GLN A 195 5.75 10.69 -3.36
C GLN A 195 5.38 11.99 -2.65
N ASP A 196 5.77 12.16 -1.39
CA ASP A 196 5.51 13.39 -0.65
C ASP A 196 6.30 14.57 -1.19
N HIS A 197 7.53 14.32 -1.66
CA HIS A 197 8.35 15.35 -2.30
C HIS A 197 7.73 15.81 -3.62
N MET A 198 7.28 14.86 -4.46
CA MET A 198 6.58 15.15 -5.72
C MET A 198 5.32 15.98 -5.46
N ARG A 199 4.48 15.51 -4.54
CA ARG A 199 3.25 16.18 -4.09
C ARG A 199 3.50 17.59 -3.53
N ALA A 200 4.49 17.77 -2.65
CA ALA A 200 4.73 19.05 -1.99
C ALA A 200 5.37 20.08 -2.94
N ARG A 201 6.34 19.66 -3.75
CA ARG A 201 7.14 20.55 -4.59
C ARG A 201 6.52 20.83 -5.96
N PHE A 202 5.86 19.84 -6.55
CA PHE A 202 5.33 19.91 -7.91
C PHE A 202 3.79 19.87 -7.96
N GLN A 203 3.11 19.68 -6.82
CA GLN A 203 1.65 19.59 -6.73
C GLN A 203 1.07 18.54 -7.70
N THR A 204 1.80 17.45 -7.85
CA THR A 204 1.46 16.34 -8.75
C THR A 204 0.07 15.78 -8.45
N GLY A 205 -0.75 15.64 -9.50
CA GLY A 205 -2.06 14.99 -9.41
C GLY A 205 -1.94 13.48 -9.10
N ALA A 206 -2.96 12.92 -8.45
CA ALA A 206 -2.98 11.50 -8.08
C ALA A 206 -2.89 10.58 -9.31
N ASN A 207 -3.66 10.90 -10.35
CA ASN A 207 -3.72 10.11 -11.57
C ASN A 207 -2.39 10.18 -12.36
N HIS A 208 -1.77 11.37 -12.42
CA HIS A 208 -0.45 11.55 -13.04
C HIS A 208 0.65 10.79 -12.28
N MET A 209 0.63 10.83 -10.95
CA MET A 209 1.57 10.07 -10.12
C MET A 209 1.40 8.55 -10.32
N MET A 210 0.15 8.08 -10.40
CA MET A 210 -0.16 6.67 -10.70
C MET A 210 0.34 6.26 -12.09
N LEU A 211 0.06 7.06 -13.12
CA LEU A 211 0.48 6.78 -14.50
C LEU A 211 1.99 6.65 -14.62
N ASN A 212 2.73 7.68 -14.18
CA ASN A 212 4.17 7.76 -14.39
C ASN A 212 4.93 6.70 -13.58
N ILE A 213 4.52 6.43 -12.34
CA ILE A 213 5.15 5.38 -11.52
C ILE A 213 4.90 4.00 -12.13
N ASN A 214 3.66 3.68 -12.53
CA ASN A 214 3.36 2.39 -13.15
C ASN A 214 4.01 2.24 -14.53
N MET A 215 4.17 3.31 -15.31
CA MET A 215 4.88 3.26 -16.59
C MET A 215 6.36 2.92 -16.39
N TRP A 216 7.04 3.60 -15.46
CA TRP A 216 8.42 3.26 -15.10
C TRP A 216 8.52 1.84 -14.51
N SER A 217 7.54 1.43 -13.70
CA SER A 217 7.50 0.08 -13.13
C SER A 217 7.33 -0.99 -14.20
N THR A 218 6.51 -0.72 -15.21
CA THR A 218 6.30 -1.60 -16.37
C THR A 218 7.58 -1.76 -17.17
N LEU A 219 8.35 -0.69 -17.39
CA LEU A 219 9.63 -0.78 -18.10
C LEU A 219 10.62 -1.68 -17.37
N VAL A 220 10.81 -1.45 -16.06
CA VAL A 220 11.77 -2.20 -15.25
C VAL A 220 11.33 -3.67 -15.07
N LEU A 221 10.05 -3.91 -14.74
CA LEU A 221 9.51 -5.26 -14.62
C LEU A 221 9.48 -6.00 -15.95
N GLY A 222 9.18 -5.30 -17.05
CA GLY A 222 9.18 -5.86 -18.39
C GLY A 222 10.55 -6.41 -18.76
N LEU A 223 11.62 -5.64 -18.53
CA LEU A 223 12.99 -6.13 -18.70
C LEU A 223 13.29 -7.34 -17.82
N ALA A 224 12.89 -7.32 -16.54
CA ALA A 224 13.11 -8.43 -15.62
C ALA A 224 12.38 -9.71 -16.05
N VAL A 225 11.13 -9.60 -16.47
CA VAL A 225 10.27 -10.73 -16.86
C VAL A 225 10.66 -11.29 -18.23
N LEU A 226 11.09 -10.43 -19.17
CA LEU A 226 11.64 -10.87 -20.45
C LEU A 226 12.98 -11.60 -20.25
N TRP A 227 13.85 -11.08 -19.38
CA TRP A 227 15.12 -11.71 -19.04
C TRP A 227 14.93 -13.09 -18.39
N THR A 228 13.97 -13.23 -17.48
CA THR A 228 13.72 -14.50 -16.79
C THR A 228 12.94 -15.51 -17.65
N GLY A 229 12.38 -15.07 -18.78
CA GLY A 229 11.51 -15.88 -19.63
C GLY A 229 10.19 -16.30 -18.97
N GLU A 230 9.82 -15.67 -17.86
CA GLU A 230 8.62 -16.03 -17.09
C GLU A 230 7.35 -15.76 -17.89
N VAL A 231 7.36 -14.74 -18.75
CA VAL A 231 6.20 -14.39 -19.59
C VAL A 231 5.85 -15.49 -20.57
N TRP A 232 6.84 -16.16 -21.15
CA TRP A 232 6.61 -17.19 -22.17
C TRP A 232 5.98 -18.44 -21.54
N ARG A 233 6.43 -18.80 -20.33
CA ARG A 233 5.85 -19.89 -19.55
C ARG A 233 4.44 -19.55 -19.04
N PHE A 234 4.22 -18.29 -18.69
CA PHE A 234 2.88 -17.82 -18.34
C PHE A 234 1.93 -17.88 -19.53
N LEU A 235 2.38 -17.52 -20.74
CA LEU A 235 1.56 -17.60 -21.96
C LEU A 235 1.15 -19.03 -22.27
N SER A 236 2.08 -20.00 -22.23
CA SER A 236 1.74 -21.41 -22.43
C SER A 236 0.75 -21.92 -21.38
N PHE A 237 0.93 -21.52 -20.12
CA PHE A 237 0.00 -21.86 -19.04
C PHE A 237 -1.39 -21.22 -19.23
N ALA A 238 -1.44 -19.99 -19.71
CA ALA A 238 -2.70 -19.27 -19.94
C ALA A 238 -3.46 -19.79 -21.17
N GLU A 239 -2.76 -20.33 -22.17
CA GLU A 239 -3.37 -21.06 -23.29
C GLU A 239 -4.02 -22.36 -22.84
N GLU A 240 -3.39 -23.09 -21.92
CA GLU A 240 -3.93 -24.34 -21.36
C GLU A 240 -5.12 -24.09 -20.43
N TYR A 241 -5.10 -22.98 -19.65
CA TYR A 241 -6.14 -22.61 -18.70
C TYR A 241 -6.74 -21.22 -18.98
N PRO A 242 -7.55 -21.05 -20.04
CA PRO A 242 -8.04 -19.74 -20.48
C PRO A 242 -8.97 -19.04 -19.46
N SER A 243 -9.54 -19.78 -18.52
CA SER A 243 -10.33 -19.22 -17.41
C SER A 243 -9.54 -18.24 -16.53
N ILE A 244 -8.20 -18.34 -16.52
CA ILE A 244 -7.35 -17.46 -15.72
C ILE A 244 -7.36 -16.01 -16.23
N PHE A 245 -7.60 -15.77 -17.52
CA PHE A 245 -7.60 -14.42 -18.09
C PHE A 245 -8.66 -13.52 -17.46
N TYR A 246 -9.86 -14.06 -17.21
CA TYR A 246 -10.93 -13.31 -16.56
C TYR A 246 -10.53 -12.90 -15.14
N ASN A 247 -9.94 -13.82 -14.37
CA ASN A 247 -9.47 -13.54 -13.02
C ASN A 247 -8.34 -12.51 -13.01
N ILE A 248 -7.38 -12.61 -13.94
CA ILE A 248 -6.26 -11.65 -14.07
C ILE A 248 -6.75 -10.27 -14.48
N LEU A 249 -7.70 -10.18 -15.41
CA LEU A 249 -8.29 -8.91 -15.84
C LEU A 249 -9.03 -8.24 -14.68
N LEU A 250 -9.87 -8.99 -13.97
CA LEU A 250 -10.62 -8.49 -12.82
C LEU A 250 -9.69 -8.08 -11.68
N PHE A 251 -8.62 -8.84 -11.46
CA PHE A 251 -7.55 -8.53 -10.52
C PHE A 251 -6.85 -7.22 -10.89
N GLY A 252 -6.50 -7.04 -12.16
CA GLY A 252 -5.90 -5.81 -12.69
C GLY A 252 -6.80 -4.58 -12.57
N LEU A 253 -8.08 -4.71 -12.91
CA LEU A 253 -9.06 -3.63 -12.80
C LEU A 253 -9.30 -3.23 -11.33
N THR A 254 -9.46 -4.23 -10.45
CA THR A 254 -9.62 -3.99 -9.01
C THR A 254 -8.37 -3.33 -8.42
N SER A 255 -7.18 -3.75 -8.88
CA SER A 255 -5.92 -3.08 -8.55
C SER A 255 -5.93 -1.62 -8.98
N ALA A 256 -6.33 -1.31 -10.22
CA ALA A 256 -6.29 0.05 -10.76
C ALA A 256 -7.23 0.98 -9.98
N LEU A 257 -8.43 0.50 -9.65
CA LEU A 257 -9.37 1.20 -8.78
C LEU A 257 -8.77 1.42 -7.38
N GLY A 258 -8.20 0.36 -6.77
CA GLY A 258 -7.55 0.47 -5.46
C GLY A 258 -6.38 1.45 -5.45
N GLN A 259 -5.51 1.41 -6.46
CA GLN A 259 -4.37 2.32 -6.61
C GLN A 259 -4.82 3.76 -6.77
N THR A 260 -5.93 4.02 -7.46
CA THR A 260 -6.50 5.37 -7.57
C THR A 260 -6.77 5.95 -6.18
N PHE A 261 -7.41 5.19 -5.29
CA PHE A 261 -7.63 5.64 -3.90
C PHE A 261 -6.35 5.76 -3.09
N ILE A 262 -5.35 4.90 -3.30
CA ILE A 262 -4.03 5.00 -2.66
C ILE A 262 -3.34 6.30 -3.06
N PHE A 263 -3.23 6.59 -4.36
CA PHE A 263 -2.59 7.79 -4.86
C PHE A 263 -3.36 9.05 -4.46
N MET A 264 -4.70 9.02 -4.46
CA MET A 264 -5.51 10.10 -3.89
C MET A 264 -5.21 10.30 -2.40
N THR A 265 -5.10 9.22 -1.63
CA THR A 265 -4.75 9.30 -0.20
C THR A 265 -3.39 9.95 0.00
N VAL A 266 -2.40 9.58 -0.82
CA VAL A 266 -1.06 10.16 -0.76
C VAL A 266 -1.08 11.64 -1.13
N VAL A 267 -1.81 12.04 -2.20
CA VAL A 267 -1.87 13.43 -2.65
C VAL A 267 -2.63 14.33 -1.65
N TYR A 268 -3.75 13.88 -1.09
CA TYR A 268 -4.55 14.71 -0.18
C TYR A 268 -4.03 14.66 1.26
N PHE A 269 -3.62 13.50 1.76
CA PHE A 269 -3.32 13.29 3.18
C PHE A 269 -1.85 12.93 3.48
N GLY A 270 -1.04 12.73 2.45
CA GLY A 270 0.37 12.34 2.56
C GLY A 270 0.59 10.83 2.70
N PRO A 271 1.83 10.37 2.47
CA PRO A 271 2.19 8.94 2.48
C PRO A 271 2.12 8.30 3.87
N LEU A 272 2.32 9.08 4.94
CA LEU A 272 2.20 8.60 6.31
C LEU A 272 0.76 8.16 6.60
N THR A 273 -0.21 9.01 6.27
CA THR A 273 -1.64 8.70 6.41
C THR A 273 -2.01 7.50 5.54
N CYS A 274 -1.52 7.43 4.30
CA CYS A 274 -1.72 6.26 3.44
C CYS A 274 -1.18 4.96 4.06
N SER A 275 -0.01 5.02 4.70
CA SER A 275 0.58 3.86 5.40
C SER A 275 -0.27 3.46 6.60
N ILE A 276 -0.80 4.42 7.37
CA ILE A 276 -1.72 4.13 8.48
C ILE A 276 -3.00 3.45 7.94
N VAL A 277 -3.65 4.02 6.93
CA VAL A 277 -4.89 3.47 6.33
C VAL A 277 -4.68 2.02 5.84
N THR A 278 -3.56 1.76 5.16
CA THR A 278 -3.26 0.41 4.66
C THR A 278 -2.93 -0.59 5.77
N THR A 279 -2.22 -0.17 6.82
CA THR A 279 -2.00 -1.01 8.03
C THR A 279 -3.31 -1.30 8.75
N THR A 280 -4.17 -0.29 8.93
CA THR A 280 -5.49 -0.44 9.54
C THR A 280 -6.38 -1.40 8.75
N ARG A 281 -6.39 -1.30 7.42
CA ARG A 281 -7.09 -2.26 6.56
C ARG A 281 -6.63 -3.69 6.84
N LYS A 282 -5.31 -3.94 6.80
CA LYS A 282 -4.75 -5.28 7.07
C LYS A 282 -5.17 -5.79 8.45
N PHE A 283 -5.07 -4.95 9.47
CA PHE A 283 -5.51 -5.28 10.82
C PHE A 283 -6.98 -5.72 10.85
N PHE A 284 -7.88 -4.93 10.28
CA PHE A 284 -9.31 -5.25 10.24
C PHE A 284 -9.63 -6.50 9.42
N THR A 285 -8.90 -6.77 8.33
CA THR A 285 -9.04 -8.02 7.57
C THR A 285 -8.70 -9.23 8.44
N ILE A 286 -7.62 -9.16 9.23
CA ILE A 286 -7.21 -10.25 10.11
C ILE A 286 -8.17 -10.38 11.30
N LEU A 287 -8.56 -9.27 11.92
CA LEU A 287 -9.55 -9.26 13.00
C LEU A 287 -10.89 -9.86 12.54
N GLY A 288 -11.39 -9.44 11.37
CA GLY A 288 -12.61 -9.98 10.78
C GLY A 288 -12.51 -11.48 10.50
N SER A 289 -11.36 -11.96 10.02
CA SER A 289 -11.11 -13.40 9.86
C SER A 289 -11.20 -14.16 11.19
N VAL A 290 -10.56 -13.67 12.25
CA VAL A 290 -10.60 -14.31 13.58
C VAL A 290 -12.03 -14.39 14.12
N ILE A 291 -12.82 -13.31 13.98
CA ILE A 291 -14.21 -13.24 14.43
C ILE A 291 -15.10 -14.19 13.61
N LEU A 292 -14.98 -14.17 12.28
CA LEU A 292 -15.80 -15.00 11.39
C LEU A 292 -15.52 -16.50 11.54
N PHE A 293 -14.27 -16.89 11.75
CA PHE A 293 -13.88 -18.29 11.99
C PHE A 293 -14.10 -18.74 13.44
N GLY A 294 -14.66 -17.89 14.31
CA GLY A 294 -14.98 -18.25 15.70
C GLY A 294 -13.76 -18.59 16.55
N ASN A 295 -12.57 -18.12 16.18
CA ASN A 295 -11.35 -18.37 16.93
C ASN A 295 -11.36 -17.53 18.22
N VAL A 296 -11.17 -18.17 19.37
CA VAL A 296 -11.10 -17.46 20.66
C VAL A 296 -9.89 -16.52 20.66
N MET A 297 -10.15 -15.23 20.88
CA MET A 297 -9.12 -14.21 20.95
C MET A 297 -8.37 -14.30 22.27
N THR A 298 -7.05 -14.28 22.23
CA THR A 298 -6.22 -14.24 23.44
C THR A 298 -6.27 -12.87 24.11
N ASP A 299 -5.95 -12.79 25.40
CA ASP A 299 -5.88 -11.52 26.14
C ASP A 299 -4.92 -10.52 25.49
N MET A 300 -3.81 -11.01 24.92
CA MET A 300 -2.89 -10.20 24.14
C MET A 300 -3.58 -9.65 22.89
N GLN A 301 -4.29 -10.46 22.12
CA GLN A 301 -5.00 -9.95 20.94
C GLN A 301 -6.05 -8.89 21.28
N TRP A 302 -6.71 -9.00 22.43
CA TRP A 302 -7.62 -7.97 22.95
C TRP A 302 -6.90 -6.67 23.28
N ILE A 303 -5.79 -6.73 24.03
CA ILE A 303 -4.96 -5.56 24.34
C ILE A 303 -4.46 -4.90 23.04
N GLY A 304 -3.97 -5.70 22.09
CA GLY A 304 -3.51 -5.22 20.79
C GLY A 304 -4.60 -4.51 20.01
N THR A 305 -5.82 -5.06 20.04
CA THR A 305 -7.00 -4.45 19.42
C THR A 305 -7.32 -3.08 20.03
N ILE A 306 -7.36 -2.99 21.37
CA ILE A 306 -7.60 -1.74 22.09
C ILE A 306 -6.54 -0.69 21.73
N LEU A 307 -5.26 -1.08 21.70
CA LEU A 307 -4.16 -0.18 21.32
C LEU A 307 -4.31 0.38 19.91
N VAL A 308 -4.69 -0.45 18.93
CA VAL A 308 -4.94 0.00 17.56
C VAL A 308 -6.09 1.00 17.50
N PHE A 309 -7.22 0.71 18.15
CA PHE A 309 -8.37 1.62 18.19
C PHE A 309 -8.04 2.95 18.89
N LEU A 310 -7.31 2.91 20.00
CA LEU A 310 -6.82 4.11 20.69
C LEU A 310 -5.90 4.93 19.80
N GLY A 311 -4.92 4.28 19.14
CA GLY A 311 -4.00 4.95 18.23
C GLY A 311 -4.72 5.62 17.05
N LEU A 312 -5.73 4.97 16.47
CA LEU A 312 -6.55 5.54 15.39
C LEU A 312 -7.44 6.68 15.89
N GLY A 313 -8.05 6.54 17.06
CA GLY A 313 -8.87 7.59 17.68
C GLY A 313 -8.05 8.84 17.99
N LEU A 314 -6.84 8.66 18.52
CA LEU A 314 -5.89 9.76 18.76
C LEU A 314 -5.43 10.39 17.44
N ASP A 315 -5.18 9.59 16.40
CA ASP A 315 -4.78 10.11 15.08
C ASP A 315 -5.89 10.95 14.45
N ALA A 316 -7.14 10.52 14.56
CA ALA A 316 -8.30 11.25 14.06
C ALA A 316 -8.52 12.58 14.79
N LYS A 317 -8.26 12.62 16.12
CA LYS A 317 -8.49 13.80 16.96
C LYS A 317 -7.33 14.79 16.93
N PHE A 318 -6.10 14.30 17.04
CA PHE A 318 -4.88 15.10 17.24
C PHE A 318 -3.91 15.04 16.05
N GLY A 319 -4.17 14.22 15.04
CA GLY A 319 -3.32 14.08 13.87
C GLY A 319 -3.30 15.28 12.92
N LYS A 320 -4.07 16.33 13.20
CA LYS A 320 -3.97 17.60 12.47
C LYS A 320 -2.89 18.44 13.13
N SER A 321 -1.76 18.65 12.43
CA SER A 321 -0.87 19.76 12.80
C SER A 321 -1.70 21.04 12.81
N PRO A 322 -1.56 21.90 13.84
CA PRO A 322 -2.11 23.25 13.76
C PRO A 322 -1.55 23.89 12.48
N LYS A 323 -2.44 24.39 11.61
CA LYS A 323 -2.00 25.30 10.55
C LYS A 323 -1.26 26.43 11.28
N LYS A 324 0.05 26.54 11.07
CA LYS A 324 0.74 27.79 11.43
C LYS A 324 0.08 28.88 10.58
N HIS A 325 -0.70 29.70 11.25
CA HIS A 325 -1.00 31.06 10.79
C HIS A 325 0.32 31.81 10.61
#